data_AF-A0A944C5A6-F1
#
_entry.id   AF-A0A944C5A6-F1
#
_cell.length_a   1.000
_cell.length_b   1.000
_cell.length_c   1.000
_cell.angle_alpha   90.00
_cell.angle_beta   90.00
_cell.angle_gamma   90.00
#
_symmetry.space_group_name_H-M   'P 1'
#
loop_
_entity.id
_entity.type
_entity.pdbx_description
1 polymer ?
#
loop_
_entity_poly.entity_id
_entity_poly.type
_entity_poly.pdbx_seq_one_letter_code
_entity_poly.pdbx_strand_id
1 'polypeptide(L)'
;MGIKAEEPLNITFEELTKYLGAEHAVYIEIGDGTVYYITDCNEHYWRVQYTDQLNEKGHYVDASELVPTVGEFIDLQFGPRNLTLREVFPESKFYASVKQ
;
A
#
# COMPACT_ATOMS: atom_id res chain seq x y z
N MET A 1 6.85 -10.15 -4.80
CA MET A 1 6.22 -9.36 -3.71
C MET A 1 6.97 -9.72 -2.44
N GLY A 2 7.15 -8.78 -1.51
CA GLY A 2 7.81 -9.06 -0.23
C GLY A 2 6.93 -9.87 0.72
N ILE A 3 7.35 -10.00 1.97
CA ILE A 3 6.57 -10.59 3.06
C ILE A 3 6.21 -9.47 4.03
N LYS A 4 4.94 -9.43 4.48
CA LYS A 4 4.48 -8.49 5.53
C LYS A 4 5.24 -8.76 6.83
N ALA A 5 5.88 -7.73 7.38
CA ALA A 5 6.49 -7.80 8.71
C ALA A 5 5.44 -8.06 9.80
N GLU A 6 5.86 -8.67 10.91
CA GLU A 6 4.98 -8.95 12.07
C GLU A 6 4.63 -7.67 12.84
N GLU A 7 5.62 -6.78 13.03
CA GLU A 7 5.47 -5.55 13.80
C GLU A 7 5.01 -4.39 12.93
N PRO A 8 4.02 -3.60 13.39
CA PRO A 8 3.58 -2.41 12.69
C PRO A 8 4.62 -1.29 12.78
N LEU A 9 4.72 -0.51 11.71
CA LEU A 9 5.50 0.71 11.64
C LEU A 9 4.84 1.79 12.50
N ASN A 10 5.61 2.40 13.39
CA ASN A 10 5.21 3.59 14.13
C ASN A 10 5.63 4.84 13.35
N ILE A 11 4.82 5.23 12.37
CA ILE A 11 5.08 6.37 11.48
C ILE A 11 3.86 7.29 11.44
N THR A 12 4.11 8.59 11.27
CA THR A 12 3.09 9.60 10.96
C THR A 12 2.75 9.60 9.48
N PHE A 13 1.66 10.29 9.10
CA PHE A 13 1.26 10.40 7.69
C PHE A 13 2.32 11.10 6.84
N GLU A 14 3.00 12.11 7.41
CA GLU A 14 4.10 12.80 6.71
C GLU A 14 5.29 11.85 6.49
N GLU A 15 5.65 11.06 7.50
CA GLU A 15 6.72 10.07 7.41
C GLU A 15 6.40 8.93 6.44
N LEU A 16 5.11 8.58 6.25
CA LEU A 16 4.70 7.57 5.28
C LEU A 16 5.14 7.93 3.86
N THR A 17 5.00 9.20 3.44
CA THR A 17 5.41 9.61 2.09
C THR A 17 6.92 9.44 1.88
N LYS A 18 7.71 9.78 2.91
CA LYS A 18 9.17 9.58 2.92
C LYS A 18 9.54 8.10 2.93
N TYR A 19 8.82 7.30 3.72
CA TYR A 19 9.01 5.85 3.79
C TYR A 19 8.75 5.21 2.44
N LEU A 20 7.64 5.54 1.77
CA LEU A 20 7.31 5.06 0.44
C LEU A 20 8.42 5.41 -0.56
N GLY A 21 8.91 6.65 -0.55
CA GLY A 21 10.01 7.07 -1.42
C GLY A 21 11.36 6.36 -1.18
N ALA A 22 11.56 5.72 -0.03
CA ALA A 22 12.80 5.01 0.30
C ALA A 22 12.69 3.49 0.14
N GLU A 23 11.60 2.91 0.63
CA GLU A 23 11.40 1.45 0.68
C GLU A 23 10.61 0.92 -0.52
N HIS A 24 9.96 1.81 -1.28
CA HIS A 24 9.18 1.50 -2.50
C HIS A 24 8.01 0.52 -2.31
N ALA A 25 7.77 0.03 -1.08
CA ALA A 25 6.69 -0.89 -0.78
C ALA A 25 6.31 -0.90 0.71
N VAL A 26 5.03 -1.09 0.99
CA VAL A 26 4.49 -1.24 2.36
C VAL A 26 3.20 -2.03 2.32
N TYR A 27 2.91 -2.75 3.40
CA TYR A 27 1.59 -3.34 3.64
C TYR A 27 0.75 -2.42 4.51
N ILE A 28 -0.54 -2.31 4.21
CA ILE A 28 -1.51 -1.57 5.01
C ILE A 28 -2.65 -2.49 5.40
N GLU A 29 -2.92 -2.56 6.70
CA GLU A 29 -4.12 -3.19 7.27
C GLU A 29 -5.05 -2.07 7.70
N ILE A 30 -6.17 -1.91 7.01
CA ILE A 30 -7.16 -0.88 7.35
C ILE A 30 -8.05 -1.35 8.51
N GLY A 31 -8.84 -0.46 9.12
CA GLY A 31 -9.59 -0.74 10.34
C GLY A 31 -10.58 -1.92 10.29
N ASP A 32 -11.00 -2.36 9.10
CA ASP A 32 -11.84 -3.55 8.91
C ASP A 32 -11.06 -4.87 8.77
N GLY A 33 -9.73 -4.82 8.92
CA GLY A 33 -8.83 -5.97 8.81
C GLY A 33 -8.39 -6.31 7.38
N THR A 34 -8.90 -5.60 6.37
CA THR A 34 -8.46 -5.82 4.98
C THR A 34 -7.01 -5.38 4.81
N VAL A 35 -6.19 -6.25 4.22
CA VAL A 35 -4.78 -5.98 3.97
C VAL A 35 -4.55 -5.68 2.50
N TYR A 36 -3.96 -4.53 2.23
CA TYR A 36 -3.49 -4.15 0.91
C TYR A 36 -1.97 -4.08 0.86
N TYR A 37 -1.45 -4.21 -0.34
CA TYR A 37 -0.04 -4.04 -0.67
C TYR A 37 0.13 -2.80 -1.53
N ILE A 38 0.94 -1.85 -1.06
CA ILE A 38 1.31 -0.64 -1.78
C ILE A 38 2.71 -0.87 -2.33
N THR A 39 2.89 -0.62 -3.62
CA THR A 39 4.20 -0.81 -4.26
C THR A 39 4.42 0.19 -5.38
N ASP A 40 5.66 0.60 -5.53
CA ASP A 40 6.19 1.19 -6.74
C ASP A 40 6.44 0.10 -7.78
N CYS A 41 5.78 0.20 -8.92
CA CYS A 41 5.91 -0.67 -10.08
C CYS A 41 6.95 -0.07 -11.03
N ASN A 42 8.12 -0.71 -11.12
CA ASN A 42 9.19 -0.33 -12.05
C ASN A 42 9.68 1.12 -11.89
N GLU A 43 9.85 1.56 -10.64
CA GLU A 43 10.51 2.81 -10.24
C GLU A 43 9.82 4.13 -10.63
N HIS A 44 8.57 4.10 -11.12
CA HIS A 44 7.85 5.32 -11.53
C HIS A 44 6.31 5.24 -11.45
N TYR A 45 5.71 4.18 -10.92
CA TYR A 45 4.24 4.09 -10.86
C TYR A 45 3.74 3.39 -9.59
N TRP A 46 2.90 4.07 -8.83
CA TRP A 46 2.32 3.59 -7.59
C TRP A 46 0.97 2.93 -7.81
N ARG A 47 0.71 1.87 -7.06
CA ARG A 47 -0.58 1.16 -7.02
C ARG A 47 -0.87 0.56 -5.65
N VAL A 48 -2.15 0.33 -5.39
CA VAL A 48 -2.66 -0.50 -4.30
C VAL A 48 -3.08 -1.84 -4.85
N GLN A 49 -2.82 -2.93 -4.13
CA GLN A 49 -3.22 -4.27 -4.53
C GLN A 49 -3.86 -5.05 -3.38
N TYR A 50 -4.82 -5.90 -3.70
CA TYR A 50 -5.47 -6.83 -2.77
C TYR A 50 -4.54 -7.99 -2.42
N THR A 51 -4.31 -8.24 -1.13
CA THR A 51 -3.45 -9.34 -0.70
C THR A 51 -4.16 -10.68 -0.51
N ASP A 52 -5.50 -10.65 -0.46
CA ASP A 52 -6.38 -11.81 -0.31
C ASP A 52 -6.68 -12.50 -1.66
N GLN A 53 -6.32 -11.87 -2.78
CA GLN A 53 -6.58 -12.38 -4.12
C GLN A 53 -5.32 -12.40 -4.96
N LEU A 54 -5.12 -13.52 -5.67
CA LEU A 54 -4.06 -13.68 -6.65
C LEU A 54 -4.66 -13.83 -8.04
N ASN A 55 -4.06 -13.18 -9.02
CA ASN A 55 -4.39 -13.39 -10.44
C ASN A 55 -3.79 -14.71 -10.96
N GLU A 56 -4.04 -15.02 -12.23
CA GLU A 56 -3.56 -16.24 -12.90
C GLU A 56 -2.02 -16.39 -12.91
N LYS A 57 -1.27 -15.31 -12.65
CA LYS A 57 0.19 -15.30 -12.57
C LYS A 57 0.70 -15.39 -11.13
N GLY A 58 -0.18 -15.54 -10.14
CA GLY A 58 0.18 -15.58 -8.73
C GLY A 58 0.59 -14.21 -8.14
N HIS A 59 0.16 -13.10 -8.77
CA HIS A 59 0.39 -11.75 -8.24
C HIS A 59 -0.87 -11.19 -7.59
N TYR A 60 -0.70 -10.30 -6.61
CA TYR A 60 -1.82 -9.53 -6.05
C TYR A 60 -2.59 -8.79 -7.15
N VAL A 61 -3.90 -8.68 -6.95
CA VAL A 61 -4.81 -8.02 -7.89
C VAL A 61 -4.82 -6.52 -7.63
N ASP A 62 -4.76 -5.70 -8.68
CA ASP A 62 -4.76 -4.25 -8.54
C ASP A 62 -6.11 -3.76 -7.98
N ALA A 63 -6.02 -2.89 -6.97
CA ALA A 63 -7.14 -2.27 -6.25
C ALA A 63 -7.27 -0.77 -6.54
N SER A 64 -6.35 -0.20 -7.34
CA SER A 64 -6.33 1.19 -7.76
C SER A 64 -5.80 1.29 -9.19
N GLU A 65 -5.96 2.47 -9.80
CA GLU A 65 -5.20 2.86 -10.99
C GLU A 65 -3.69 2.98 -10.69
N LEU A 66 -2.88 3.04 -11.74
CA LEU A 66 -1.45 3.32 -11.69
C LEU A 66 -1.20 4.82 -11.81
N VAL A 67 -0.52 5.42 -10.84
CA VAL A 67 -0.21 6.86 -10.84
C VAL A 67 1.29 7.13 -10.69
N PRO A 68 1.84 8.17 -11.34
CA PRO A 68 3.29 8.34 -11.43
C PRO A 68 3.97 8.87 -10.16
N THR A 69 3.22 9.40 -9.19
CA THR A 69 3.79 10.06 -8.01
C THR A 69 3.12 9.63 -6.70
N VAL A 70 3.88 9.61 -5.60
CA VAL A 70 3.34 9.38 -4.25
C VAL A 70 2.30 10.46 -3.89
N GLY A 71 2.50 11.70 -4.34
CA GLY A 71 1.59 12.80 -4.09
C GLY A 71 0.22 12.62 -4.75
N GLU A 72 0.16 12.09 -5.97
CA GLU A 72 -1.12 11.70 -6.60
C GLU A 72 -1.71 10.46 -5.93
N PHE A 73 -0.84 9.53 -5.52
CA PHE A 73 -1.24 8.28 -4.92
C PHE A 73 -1.95 8.42 -3.57
N ILE A 74 -1.52 9.34 -2.70
CA ILE A 74 -2.15 9.51 -1.38
C ILE A 74 -3.61 9.96 -1.44
N ASP A 75 -3.99 10.63 -2.53
CA ASP A 75 -5.34 11.12 -2.80
C ASP A 75 -6.09 10.21 -3.80
N LEU A 76 -5.46 9.12 -4.27
CA LEU A 76 -6.06 8.15 -5.18
C LEU A 76 -7.06 7.27 -4.43
N GLN A 77 -8.25 7.13 -4.99
CA GLN A 77 -9.25 6.19 -4.49
C GLN A 77 -8.85 4.74 -4.82
N PHE A 78 -8.98 3.87 -3.85
CA PHE A 78 -8.73 2.44 -4.02
C PHE A 78 -9.78 1.59 -3.30
N GLY A 79 -9.76 0.30 -3.64
CA GLY A 79 -10.63 -0.70 -3.03
C GLY A 79 -12.10 -0.53 -3.44
N PRO A 80 -13.00 -1.36 -2.91
CA PRO A 80 -14.41 -1.32 -3.31
C PRO A 80 -15.16 -0.16 -2.64
N ARG A 81 -14.56 0.45 -1.62
CA ARG A 81 -15.11 1.56 -0.83
C ARG A 81 -14.70 2.94 -1.37
N ASN A 82 -13.86 2.99 -2.42
CA ASN A 82 -13.32 4.23 -3.01
C ASN A 82 -12.73 5.19 -1.95
N LEU A 83 -11.96 4.65 -1.02
CA LEU A 83 -11.29 5.42 0.03
C LEU A 83 -9.88 5.81 -0.42
N THR A 84 -9.38 6.90 0.14
CA THR A 84 -8.00 7.38 -0.07
C THR A 84 -7.09 7.00 1.08
N LEU A 85 -5.77 7.09 0.88
CA LEU A 85 -4.80 6.77 1.92
C LEU A 85 -4.92 7.72 3.11
N ARG A 86 -5.27 9.00 2.86
CA ARG A 86 -5.53 9.99 3.91
C ARG A 86 -6.71 9.62 4.82
N GLU A 87 -7.79 9.11 4.23
CA GLU A 87 -9.00 8.76 4.98
C GLU A 87 -8.79 7.54 5.86
N VAL A 88 -8.06 6.53 5.37
CA VAL A 88 -7.87 5.28 6.13
C VAL A 88 -6.72 5.36 7.13
N PHE A 89 -5.75 6.26 6.95
CA PHE A 89 -4.54 6.32 7.77
C PHE A 89 -4.80 6.29 9.29
N PRO A 90 -5.75 7.07 9.86
CA PRO A 90 -5.96 7.12 11.31
C PRO A 90 -6.34 5.78 11.95
N GLU A 91 -6.98 4.89 11.17
CA GLU A 91 -7.45 3.59 11.64
C GLU A 91 -6.60 2.43 11.10
N SER A 92 -5.54 2.73 10.35
CA SER A 92 -4.73 1.74 9.65
C SER A 92 -3.42 1.44 10.36
N LYS A 93 -2.93 0.21 10.18
CA LYS A 93 -1.59 -0.21 10.57
C LYS A 93 -0.74 -0.44 9.33
N PHE A 94 0.48 0.06 9.35
CA PHE A 94 1.43 -0.09 8.25
C PHE A 94 2.49 -1.11 8.65
N TYR A 95 2.99 -1.90 7.71
CA TYR A 95 3.99 -2.93 7.96
C TYR A 95 5.03 -2.92 6.85
N ALA A 96 6.30 -3.13 7.20
CA ALA A 96 7.36 -3.21 6.21
C ALA A 96 7.17 -4.41 5.26
N SER A 97 7.59 -4.22 4.00
CA SER A 97 7.70 -5.30 3.01
C SER A 97 9.12 -5.85 3.06
N VAL A 98 9.30 -7.02 3.67
CA VAL A 98 10.63 -7.62 3.89
C VAL A 98 10.97 -8.53 2.70
N LYS A 99 12.16 -8.36 2.13
CA LYS A 99 12.69 -9.28 1.11
C LYS A 99 13.25 -10.51 1.83
N GLN A 100 12.85 -11.71 1.37
CA GLN A 100 13.39 -12.97 1.84
C GLN A 100 14.75 -13.26 1.18
#